data_AF-A0A8K0KFP5-F1
#
_entry.id   AF-A0A8K0KFP5-F1
#
_cell.length_a   1.000
_cell.length_b   1.000
_cell.length_c   1.000
_cell.angle_alpha   90.00
_cell.angle_beta   90.00
_cell.angle_gamma   90.00
#
_symmetry.space_group_name_H-M   'P 1'
#
loop_
_entity.id
_entity.type
_entity.pdbx_description
1 polymer ?
#
loop_
_entity_poly.entity_id
_entity_poly.type
_entity_poly.pdbx_seq_one_letter_code
_entity_poly.pdbx_strand_id
1 'polypeptide(L)'
;MVFKGKTASQLEALQSQIEGKISGKPEGVDIGYWESLLSQLKAHMARARLRDRHQENLRRKLEVLKAEQGVCVKEEELVAQQEESASEAGSEADNKDAEEEDYNANQVANAMLSESFADFESGGYSPVYLSQYQLEPGTLIVSEEDDLQRLAFTRVQVQGTGSRVE
;
A
#
# COMPACT_ATOMS: atom_id res chain seq x y z
N MET A 1 2.98 31.78 4.68
CA MET A 1 3.72 32.56 3.67
C MET A 1 3.05 32.39 2.31
N VAL A 2 2.27 33.41 1.93
CA VAL A 2 1.56 33.80 0.68
C VAL A 2 1.11 32.74 -0.36
N PHE A 3 1.81 31.62 -0.55
CA PHE A 3 1.51 30.61 -1.58
C PHE A 3 1.07 29.25 -1.04
N LYS A 4 1.23 29.02 0.27
CA LYS A 4 0.83 27.75 0.93
C LYS A 4 -0.67 27.48 0.75
N GLY A 5 -1.01 26.25 0.32
CA GLY A 5 -2.40 25.79 0.15
C GLY A 5 -3.04 26.03 -1.22
N LYS A 6 -2.35 26.69 -2.16
CA LYS A 6 -2.87 26.93 -3.52
C LYS A 6 -2.62 25.72 -4.44
N THR A 7 -3.59 25.40 -5.30
CA THR A 7 -3.45 24.35 -6.32
C THR A 7 -2.45 24.79 -7.40
N ALA A 8 -1.88 23.83 -8.15
CA ALA A 8 -0.96 24.17 -9.24
C ALA A 8 -1.58 25.15 -10.26
N SER A 9 -2.86 24.97 -10.59
CA SER A 9 -3.61 25.86 -11.48
C SER A 9 -3.78 27.29 -10.96
N GLN A 10 -3.99 27.45 -9.65
CA GLN A 10 -4.08 28.77 -9.02
C GLN A 10 -2.74 29.50 -9.02
N LEU A 11 -1.63 28.76 -8.88
CA LEU A 11 -0.28 29.32 -8.93
C LEU A 11 0.12 29.73 -10.36
N GLU A 12 -0.34 29.02 -11.38
CA GLU A 12 -0.16 29.39 -12.80
C GLU A 12 -0.91 30.67 -13.15
N ALA A 13 -2.16 30.82 -12.71
CA ALA A 13 -2.91 32.08 -12.89
C ALA A 13 -2.20 33.27 -12.24
N LEU A 14 -1.61 33.05 -11.06
CA LEU A 14 -0.84 34.05 -10.32
C LEU A 14 0.48 34.39 -11.05
N GLN A 15 1.13 33.40 -11.67
CA GLN A 15 2.31 33.61 -12.50
C GLN A 15 2.02 34.56 -13.67
N SER A 16 0.96 34.29 -14.45
CA SER A 16 0.58 35.15 -15.58
C SER A 16 0.23 36.57 -15.14
N GLN A 17 -0.38 36.73 -13.97
CA GLN A 17 -0.67 38.04 -13.40
C GLN A 17 0.62 38.81 -13.03
N ILE A 18 1.60 38.14 -12.44
CA ILE A 18 2.90 38.73 -12.10
C ILE A 18 3.68 39.09 -13.37
N GLU A 19 3.75 38.20 -14.34
CA GLU A 19 4.42 38.44 -15.62
C GLU A 19 3.80 39.63 -16.36
N GLY A 20 2.46 39.76 -16.34
CA GLY A 20 1.76 40.93 -16.87
C GLY A 20 2.12 42.24 -16.12
N LYS A 21 2.33 42.18 -14.80
CA LYS A 21 2.74 43.33 -13.99
C LYS A 21 4.20 43.74 -14.25
N ILE A 22 5.09 42.79 -14.50
CA ILE A 22 6.49 43.06 -14.88
C ILE A 22 6.55 43.64 -16.31
N SER A 23 5.81 43.05 -17.26
CA SER A 23 5.80 43.50 -18.65
C SER A 23 5.15 44.88 -18.84
N GLY A 24 4.13 45.20 -18.06
CA GLY A 24 3.43 46.49 -18.11
C GLY A 24 4.25 47.68 -17.56
N LYS A 25 5.45 47.42 -17.01
CA LYS A 25 6.45 48.37 -16.50
C LYS A 25 5.85 49.68 -15.94
N PRO A 26 5.01 49.62 -14.89
CA PRO A 26 4.53 50.84 -14.23
C PRO A 26 5.73 51.53 -13.55
N GLU A 27 5.85 52.85 -13.67
CA GLU A 27 6.86 53.63 -12.95
C GLU A 27 6.82 53.31 -11.46
N GLY A 28 7.96 52.96 -10.87
CA GLY A 28 8.10 52.68 -9.44
C GLY A 28 7.99 51.21 -9.01
N VAL A 29 7.89 50.26 -9.96
CA VAL A 29 7.86 48.83 -9.64
C VAL A 29 9.28 48.25 -9.51
N ASP A 30 9.58 47.66 -8.35
CA ASP A 30 10.85 46.98 -8.08
C ASP A 30 10.91 45.62 -8.81
N ILE A 31 11.65 45.59 -9.92
CA ILE A 31 11.83 44.41 -10.79
C ILE A 31 12.52 43.27 -10.02
N GLY A 32 13.48 43.58 -9.13
CA GLY A 32 14.22 42.55 -8.38
C GLY A 32 13.33 41.83 -7.36
N TYR A 33 12.38 42.54 -6.75
CA TYR A 33 11.36 41.94 -5.89
C TYR A 33 10.48 40.95 -6.68
N TRP A 34 10.00 41.34 -7.86
CA TRP A 34 9.12 40.47 -8.67
C TRP A 34 9.86 39.27 -9.27
N GLU A 35 11.13 39.40 -9.63
CA GLU A 35 11.97 38.29 -10.06
C GLU A 35 12.19 37.28 -8.93
N SER A 36 12.48 37.76 -7.71
CA SER A 36 12.59 36.92 -6.52
C SER A 36 11.27 36.21 -6.21
N LEU A 37 10.15 36.92 -6.33
CA LEU A 37 8.82 36.36 -6.12
C LEU A 37 8.46 35.29 -7.16
N LEU A 38 8.81 35.50 -8.44
CA LEU A 38 8.66 34.49 -9.49
C LEU A 38 9.52 33.25 -9.25
N SER A 39 10.76 33.44 -8.79
CA SER A 39 11.64 32.34 -8.41
C SER A 39 11.03 31.49 -7.30
N GLN A 40 10.52 32.13 -6.25
CA GLN A 40 9.83 31.46 -5.15
C GLN A 40 8.53 30.78 -5.60
N LEU A 41 7.78 31.40 -6.51
CA LEU A 41 6.54 30.85 -7.07
C LEU A 41 6.81 29.57 -7.88
N LYS A 42 7.86 29.56 -8.71
CA LYS A 42 8.25 28.37 -9.51
C LYS A 42 8.59 27.18 -8.62
N ALA A 43 9.33 27.40 -7.53
CA ALA A 43 9.62 26.35 -6.56
C ALA A 43 8.34 25.81 -5.90
N HIS A 44 7.41 26.69 -5.53
CA HIS A 44 6.14 26.29 -4.94
C HIS A 44 5.22 25.57 -5.94
N MET A 45 5.25 25.96 -7.21
CA MET A 45 4.51 25.31 -8.30
C MET A 45 5.03 23.90 -8.57
N ALA A 46 6.35 23.68 -8.57
CA ALA A 46 6.94 22.36 -8.71
C ALA A 46 6.47 21.42 -7.58
N ARG A 47 6.49 21.91 -6.32
CA ARG A 47 5.98 21.18 -5.15
C ARG A 47 4.48 20.90 -5.25
N ALA A 48 3.68 21.90 -5.65
CA ALA A 48 2.23 21.73 -5.83
C ALA A 48 1.90 20.71 -6.92
N ARG A 49 2.59 20.75 -8.07
CA ARG A 49 2.41 19.77 -9.16
C ARG A 49 2.78 18.35 -8.73
N LEU A 50 3.86 18.18 -7.97
CA LEU A 50 4.24 16.87 -7.45
C LEU A 50 3.17 16.31 -6.52
N ARG A 51 2.69 17.14 -5.57
CA ARG A 51 1.61 16.79 -4.65
C ARG A 51 0.31 16.47 -5.39
N ASP A 52 -0.10 17.30 -6.34
CA ASP A 52 -1.34 17.11 -7.08
C ASP A 52 -1.29 15.80 -7.91
N ARG A 53 -0.16 15.48 -8.56
CA ARG A 53 0.03 14.18 -9.24
C ARG A 53 0.06 13.00 -8.29
N HIS A 54 0.69 13.15 -7.13
CA HIS A 54 0.70 12.10 -6.11
C HIS A 54 -0.72 11.82 -5.61
N GLN A 55 -1.51 12.85 -5.32
CA GLN A 55 -2.92 12.72 -4.94
C GLN A 55 -3.76 12.05 -6.04
N GLU A 56 -3.53 12.38 -7.32
CA GLU A 56 -4.21 11.71 -8.43
C GLU A 56 -3.83 10.23 -8.54
N ASN A 57 -2.55 9.89 -8.39
CA ASN A 57 -2.08 8.50 -8.40
C ASN A 57 -2.68 7.69 -7.25
N LEU A 58 -2.76 8.29 -6.05
CA LEU A 58 -3.42 7.66 -4.90
C LEU A 58 -4.89 7.40 -5.17
N ARG A 59 -5.64 8.39 -5.69
CA ARG A 59 -7.05 8.21 -6.06
C ARG A 59 -7.22 7.10 -7.08
N ARG A 60 -6.41 7.08 -8.14
CA ARG A 60 -6.43 6.02 -9.15
C ARG A 60 -6.15 4.64 -8.53
N LYS A 61 -5.14 4.54 -7.66
CA LYS A 61 -4.79 3.28 -6.99
C LYS A 61 -5.91 2.81 -6.07
N LEU A 62 -6.55 3.72 -5.34
CA LEU A 62 -7.72 3.41 -4.52
C LEU A 62 -8.92 2.94 -5.35
N GLU A 63 -9.19 3.57 -6.50
CA GLU A 63 -10.25 3.14 -7.42
C GLU A 63 -10.01 1.73 -7.96
N VAL A 64 -8.77 1.42 -8.36
CA VAL A 64 -8.38 0.07 -8.82
C VAL A 64 -8.59 -0.95 -7.69
N LEU A 65 -8.11 -0.66 -6.48
CA LEU A 65 -8.27 -1.57 -5.34
C LEU A 65 -9.74 -1.80 -4.96
N LYS A 66 -10.58 -0.75 -5.01
CA LYS A 66 -12.04 -0.88 -4.80
C LYS A 66 -12.68 -1.79 -5.84
N ALA A 67 -12.26 -1.69 -7.10
CA ALA A 67 -12.76 -2.53 -8.19
C ALA A 67 -12.31 -4.00 -8.04
N GLU A 68 -11.05 -4.23 -7.67
CA GLU A 68 -10.47 -5.57 -7.50
C GLU A 68 -11.05 -6.31 -6.29
N GLN A 69 -11.33 -5.61 -5.18
CA GLN A 69 -11.90 -6.22 -3.98
C GLN A 69 -13.42 -6.44 -4.08
N GLY A 70 -14.07 -6.07 -5.20
CA GLY A 70 -15.50 -6.28 -5.41
C GLY A 70 -16.39 -5.57 -4.38
N VAL A 71 -15.85 -4.56 -3.66
CA VAL A 71 -16.58 -3.88 -2.60
C VAL A 71 -17.52 -2.87 -3.22
N CYS A 72 -18.75 -3.29 -3.48
CA CYS A 72 -19.90 -2.42 -3.66
C CYS A 72 -20.19 -1.71 -2.32
N VAL A 73 -19.37 -0.73 -1.91
CA VAL A 73 -19.67 0.06 -0.72
C VAL A 73 -20.92 0.89 -1.03
N LYS A 74 -22.05 0.49 -0.46
CA LYS A 74 -23.22 1.35 -0.29
C LYS A 74 -22.75 2.59 0.49
N GLU A 75 -22.84 3.74 -0.17
CA GLU A 75 -22.42 5.05 0.31
C GLU A 75 -23.30 5.56 1.47
N GLU A 76 -23.23 5.03 2.70
CA GLU A 76 -24.08 5.59 3.78
C GLU A 76 -23.44 5.83 5.17
N GLU A 77 -22.19 5.46 5.50
CA GLU A 77 -21.73 5.55 6.91
C GLU A 77 -20.53 6.47 7.24
N LEU A 78 -19.99 7.27 6.31
CA LEU A 78 -18.79 8.08 6.60
C LEU A 78 -19.04 9.57 6.95
N VAL A 79 -20.28 10.00 7.19
CA VAL A 79 -20.59 11.43 7.38
C VAL A 79 -20.52 11.89 8.85
N ALA A 80 -20.32 11.01 9.82
CA ALA A 80 -20.55 11.36 11.24
C ALA A 80 -19.30 11.77 12.06
N GLN A 81 -18.08 11.83 11.51
CA GLN A 81 -16.86 12.05 12.31
C GLN A 81 -15.95 13.19 11.82
N GLN A 82 -16.47 14.17 11.07
CA GLN A 82 -15.65 15.28 10.55
C GLN A 82 -15.80 16.63 11.28
N GLU A 83 -16.64 16.76 12.31
CA GLU A 83 -16.96 18.08 12.87
C GLU A 83 -16.21 18.48 14.15
N GLU A 84 -15.38 17.64 14.79
CA GLU A 84 -14.76 18.01 16.09
C GLU A 84 -13.27 18.37 16.09
N SER A 85 -12.54 18.27 14.98
CA SER A 85 -11.08 18.53 14.99
C SER A 85 -10.67 19.83 14.28
N ALA A 86 -11.48 20.88 14.43
CA ALA A 86 -11.23 22.21 13.89
C ALA A 86 -10.73 23.21 14.97
N SER A 87 -9.71 22.84 15.74
CA SER A 87 -8.86 23.84 16.41
C SER A 87 -7.52 23.25 16.80
N GLU A 88 -6.44 23.98 16.48
CA GLU A 88 -5.03 23.71 16.80
C GLU A 88 -4.25 22.82 15.81
N ALA A 89 -4.00 23.37 14.62
CA ALA A 89 -2.92 22.94 13.73
C ALA A 89 -1.98 24.12 13.44
N GLY A 90 -1.17 24.47 14.44
CA GLY A 90 -0.02 25.34 14.31
C GLY A 90 1.27 24.53 14.45
N SER A 91 2.12 24.58 13.44
CA SER A 91 3.46 23.95 13.30
C SER A 91 3.53 22.44 13.10
N GLU A 92 4.51 22.01 12.30
CA GLU A 92 4.90 20.62 11.96
C GLU A 92 4.08 19.93 10.86
N ALA A 93 4.40 20.27 9.61
CA ALA A 93 3.90 19.61 8.39
C ALA A 93 5.01 19.49 7.33
N ASP A 94 6.20 19.02 7.74
CA ASP A 94 7.30 18.69 6.82
C ASP A 94 7.82 17.25 7.00
N ASN A 95 7.13 16.43 7.82
CA ASN A 95 7.52 15.03 8.08
C ASN A 95 6.34 14.04 8.18
N LYS A 96 5.10 14.44 7.83
CA LYS A 96 3.91 13.59 8.03
C LYS A 96 3.63 12.61 6.90
N ASP A 97 4.04 12.91 5.67
CA ASP A 97 3.76 12.03 4.50
C ASP A 97 4.58 10.73 4.56
N ALA A 98 5.83 10.79 5.03
CA ALA A 98 6.67 9.60 5.20
C ALA A 98 6.26 8.76 6.42
N GLU A 99 5.79 9.43 7.48
CA GLU A 99 5.31 8.76 8.69
C GLU A 99 3.95 8.09 8.43
N GLU A 100 3.00 8.72 7.72
CA GLU A 100 1.68 8.11 7.43
C GLU A 100 1.76 6.88 6.50
N GLU A 101 2.63 6.86 5.49
CA GLU A 101 2.86 5.66 4.66
C GLU A 101 3.48 4.52 5.49
N ASP A 102 4.41 4.82 6.40
CA ASP A 102 5.02 3.85 7.31
C ASP A 102 4.01 3.33 8.34
N TYR A 103 3.16 4.19 8.93
CA TYR A 103 2.07 3.79 9.82
C TYR A 103 1.06 2.89 9.12
N ASN A 104 0.73 3.16 7.85
CA ASN A 104 -0.21 2.34 7.08
C ASN A 104 0.41 0.98 6.70
N ALA A 105 1.67 0.96 6.24
CA ALA A 105 2.40 -0.27 5.96
C ALA A 105 2.55 -1.14 7.22
N ASN A 106 2.86 -0.51 8.36
CA ASN A 106 2.99 -1.18 9.64
C ASN A 106 1.62 -1.68 10.14
N GLN A 107 0.53 -0.94 9.93
CA GLN A 107 -0.82 -1.39 10.26
C GLN A 107 -1.25 -2.61 9.43
N VAL A 108 -0.96 -2.62 8.13
CA VAL A 108 -1.21 -3.79 7.26
C VAL A 108 -0.37 -4.99 7.71
N ALA A 109 0.91 -4.78 8.02
CA ALA A 109 1.79 -5.84 8.52
C ALA A 109 1.29 -6.41 9.86
N ASN A 110 0.84 -5.55 10.78
CA ASN A 110 0.28 -5.98 12.06
C ASN A 110 -1.05 -6.74 11.88
N ALA A 111 -1.89 -6.35 10.91
CA ALA A 111 -3.12 -7.07 10.61
C ALA A 111 -2.83 -8.49 10.11
N MET A 112 -1.88 -8.64 9.18
CA MET A 112 -1.42 -9.96 8.70
C MET A 112 -0.85 -10.83 9.82
N LEU A 113 -0.08 -10.21 10.73
CA LEU A 113 0.49 -10.91 11.88
C LEU A 113 -0.60 -11.36 12.86
N SER A 114 -1.59 -10.51 13.12
CA SER A 114 -2.72 -10.82 14.00
C SER A 114 -3.54 -12.00 13.49
N GLU A 115 -3.79 -12.09 12.19
CA GLU A 115 -4.47 -13.23 11.56
C GLU A 115 -3.64 -14.51 11.75
N SER A 116 -2.33 -14.43 11.49
CA SER A 116 -1.42 -15.57 11.68
C SER A 116 -1.42 -16.07 13.12
N PHE A 117 -1.44 -15.16 14.11
CA PHE A 117 -1.53 -15.55 15.52
C PHE A 117 -2.87 -16.22 15.85
N ALA A 118 -3.98 -15.72 15.32
CA ALA A 118 -5.30 -16.34 15.53
C ALA A 118 -5.37 -17.76 14.95
N ASP A 119 -4.83 -17.96 13.76
CA ASP A 119 -4.73 -19.29 13.13
C ASP A 119 -3.86 -20.24 13.97
N PHE A 120 -2.73 -19.75 14.47
CA PHE A 120 -1.87 -20.51 15.39
C PHE A 120 -2.60 -20.88 16.68
N GLU A 121 -3.33 -19.96 17.30
CA GLU A 121 -4.11 -20.24 18.51
C GLU A 121 -5.25 -21.25 18.26
N SER A 122 -5.78 -21.31 17.04
CA SER A 122 -6.86 -22.23 16.68
C SER A 122 -6.42 -23.70 16.50
N GLY A 123 -5.15 -23.96 16.21
CA GLY A 123 -4.68 -25.33 15.89
C GLY A 123 -3.18 -25.55 15.70
N GLY A 124 -2.35 -24.53 15.97
CA GLY A 124 -0.90 -24.66 16.09
C GLY A 124 -0.15 -25.05 14.81
N TYR A 125 -0.74 -24.86 13.63
CA TYR A 125 -0.21 -25.30 12.33
C TYR A 125 0.21 -26.78 12.24
N SER A 126 -0.20 -27.61 13.20
CA SER A 126 0.11 -29.04 13.22
C SER A 126 -1.13 -29.82 12.80
N PRO A 127 -1.01 -30.82 11.91
CA PRO A 127 -2.12 -31.71 11.60
C PRO A 127 -2.71 -32.33 12.87
N VAL A 128 -4.03 -32.44 12.93
CA VAL A 128 -4.73 -33.10 14.04
C VAL A 128 -4.54 -34.61 13.91
N TYR A 129 -4.07 -35.26 14.97
CA TYR A 129 -3.96 -36.72 15.01
C TYR A 129 -5.35 -37.36 14.96
N LEU A 130 -5.55 -38.24 13.98
CA LEU A 130 -6.77 -39.02 13.84
C LEU A 130 -6.62 -40.37 14.56
N SER A 131 -7.67 -40.77 15.25
CA SER A 131 -7.80 -42.14 15.74
C SER A 131 -8.27 -43.07 14.62
N GLN A 132 -8.07 -44.38 14.78
CA GLN A 132 -8.46 -45.38 13.79
C GLN A 132 -9.96 -45.32 13.40
N TYR A 133 -10.82 -44.86 14.30
CA TYR A 133 -12.27 -44.74 14.09
C TYR A 133 -12.68 -43.51 13.29
N GLN A 134 -11.80 -42.51 13.16
CA GLN A 134 -12.05 -41.28 12.40
C GLN A 134 -11.56 -41.38 10.95
N LEU A 135 -10.93 -42.51 10.57
CA LEU A 135 -10.52 -42.76 9.21
C LEU A 135 -11.73 -43.14 8.34
N GLU A 136 -11.71 -42.67 7.10
CA GLU A 136 -12.72 -43.02 6.10
C GLU A 136 -12.77 -44.55 5.90
N PRO A 137 -13.96 -45.16 5.82
CA PRO A 137 -14.08 -46.59 5.53
C PRO A 137 -13.34 -46.97 4.24
N GLY A 138 -12.47 -47.98 4.33
CA GLY A 138 -11.62 -48.40 3.21
C GLY A 138 -10.22 -47.79 3.19
N THR A 139 -9.87 -46.93 4.17
CA THR A 139 -8.48 -46.47 4.36
C THR A 139 -7.59 -47.66 4.73
N LEU A 140 -6.58 -47.95 3.90
CA LEU A 140 -5.62 -49.01 4.14
C LEU A 140 -4.58 -48.54 5.16
N ILE A 141 -4.67 -49.06 6.38
CA ILE A 141 -3.65 -48.84 7.42
C ILE A 141 -2.53 -49.84 7.19
N VAL A 142 -1.32 -49.33 6.97
CA VAL A 142 -0.10 -50.14 6.75
C VAL A 142 0.84 -49.92 7.93
N SER A 143 1.41 -50.99 8.48
CA SER A 143 2.41 -50.87 9.54
C SER A 143 3.76 -50.43 8.98
N GLU A 144 4.64 -49.94 9.86
CA GLU A 144 5.98 -49.52 9.45
C GLU A 144 6.80 -50.67 8.84
N GLU A 145 6.63 -51.90 9.35
CA GLU A 145 7.35 -53.07 8.84
C GLU A 145 6.91 -53.45 7.42
N ASP A 146 5.60 -53.42 7.17
CA ASP A 146 5.03 -53.74 5.86
C ASP A 146 5.45 -52.70 4.81
N ASP A 147 5.50 -51.42 5.17
CA ASP A 147 5.97 -50.35 4.27
C ASP A 147 7.47 -50.50 3.95
N LEU A 148 8.29 -50.83 4.96
CA LEU A 148 9.72 -51.10 4.77
C LEU A 148 9.97 -52.30 3.84
N GLN A 149 9.17 -53.35 3.95
CA GLN A 149 9.25 -54.50 3.03
C GLN A 149 8.90 -54.11 1.59
N ARG A 150 7.85 -53.31 1.39
CA ARG A 150 7.47 -52.78 0.07
C ARG A 150 8.57 -51.90 -0.51
N LEU A 151 9.18 -51.05 0.31
CA LEU A 151 10.30 -50.21 -0.08
C LEU A 151 11.52 -51.06 -0.49
N ALA A 152 11.87 -52.07 0.30
CA ALA A 152 12.97 -52.97 -0.03
C ALA A 152 12.73 -53.70 -1.36
N PHE A 153 11.51 -54.21 -1.57
CA PHE A 153 11.12 -54.88 -2.81
C PHE A 153 11.20 -53.95 -4.03
N THR A 154 10.60 -52.76 -3.95
CA THR A 154 10.63 -51.78 -5.05
C THR A 154 12.05 -51.33 -5.40
N ARG A 155 12.91 -51.14 -4.38
CA ARG A 155 14.33 -50.82 -4.58
C ARG A 155 15.06 -51.92 -5.36
N VAL A 156 14.85 -53.19 -5.02
CA VAL A 156 15.43 -54.33 -5.75
C VAL A 156 14.92 -54.38 -7.19
N GLN A 157 13.62 -54.12 -7.41
CA GLN A 157 13.02 -54.12 -8.74
C GLN A 157 13.64 -53.04 -9.66
N VAL A 158 13.83 -51.82 -9.15
CA VAL A 158 14.43 -50.71 -9.91
C VAL A 158 15.92 -50.95 -10.18
N GLN A 159 16.66 -51.52 -9.23
CA GLN A 159 18.06 -51.89 -9.41
C GLN A 159 18.27 -52.89 -10.56
N GLY A 160 17.30 -53.77 -10.82
CA GLY A 160 17.33 -54.71 -11.94
C GLY A 160 16.98 -54.11 -13.31
N THR A 161 16.17 -53.05 -13.35
CA THR A 161 15.74 -52.40 -14.60
C THR A 161 16.67 -51.29 -15.09
N GLY A 162 17.67 -50.91 -14.29
CA GLY A 162 18.70 -49.93 -14.63
C GLY A 162 19.90 -50.52 -15.37
N SER A 163 19.69 -51.33 -16.42
CA SER A 163 20.78 -51.67 -17.34
C SER A 163 20.89 -50.60 -18.43
N ARG A 164 22.06 -49.97 -18.51
CA ARG A 164 22.45 -48.94 -19.48
C ARG A 164 22.10 -49.34 -20.94
N VAL A 165 21.43 -48.42 -21.63
CA VAL A 165 21.44 -48.27 -23.09
C VAL A 165 22.87 -47.89 -23.49
N GLU A 166 23.53 -48.78 -24.25
CA GLU A 166 24.86 -48.69 -24.90
C GLU A 166 25.89 -47.73 -24.28
#